data_AF-A0A974TXJ7-F1
#
_entry.id   AF-A0A974TXJ7-F1
#
_cell.length_a   1.000
_cell.length_b   1.000
_cell.length_c   1.000
_cell.angle_alpha   90.00
_cell.angle_beta   90.00
_cell.angle_gamma   90.00
#
_symmetry.space_group_name_H-M   'P 1'
#
loop_
_entity.id
_entity.type
_entity.pdbx_description
1 polymer ?
#
loop_
_entity_poly.entity_id
_entity_poly.type
_entity_poly.pdbx_seq_one_letter_code
_entity_poly.pdbx_strand_id
1 'polypeptide(L)'
;MVEALVNQFRELQDRLLEQNERYDTPEFRALDARITDVFESIYRYSPASVAEGEAMIGLFLDMISQTSEAENSRLIARVRRLTSEVVALAQKQSVPLCYGAGI
;
A
#
# COMPACT_ATOMS: atom_id res chain seq x y z
N MET A 1 -5.78 9.37 -4.13
CA MET A 1 -4.62 9.23 -5.05
C MET A 1 -3.99 7.84 -4.90
N VAL A 2 -3.82 7.35 -3.66
CA VAL A 2 -3.36 5.99 -3.37
C VAL A 2 -4.22 4.91 -4.01
N GLU A 3 -5.55 5.05 -3.98
CA GLU A 3 -6.47 4.07 -4.57
C GLU A 3 -6.19 3.81 -6.06
N ALA A 4 -5.84 4.85 -6.83
CA ALA A 4 -5.45 4.70 -8.22
C ALA A 4 -4.13 3.93 -8.39
N LEU A 5 -3.16 4.14 -7.49
CA LEU A 5 -1.89 3.41 -7.50
C LEU A 5 -2.06 1.95 -7.08
N VAL A 6 -2.93 1.67 -6.10
CA VAL A 6 -3.28 0.31 -5.66
C VAL A 6 -3.98 -0.46 -6.79
N ASN A 7 -4.93 0.18 -7.48
CA ASN A 7 -5.62 -0.44 -8.62
C ASN A 7 -4.64 -0.69 -9.78
N GLN A 8 -3.76 0.27 -10.08
CA GLN A 8 -2.72 0.09 -11.09
C GLN A 8 -1.76 -1.05 -10.74
N PHE A 9 -1.39 -1.20 -9.47
CA PHE A 9 -0.54 -2.30 -9.02
C PHE A 9 -1.22 -3.66 -9.22
N ARG A 10 -2.51 -3.78 -8.85
CA ARG A 10 -3.29 -5.02 -9.04
C ARG A 10 -3.44 -5.39 -10.51
N GLU A 11 -3.79 -4.43 -11.38
CA GLU A 11 -3.88 -4.66 -12.82
C GLU A 11 -2.56 -5.16 -13.42
N LEU A 12 -1.43 -4.64 -12.95
CA LEU A 12 -0.12 -5.08 -13.42
C LEU A 12 0.22 -6.50 -12.92
N GLN A 13 -0.13 -6.84 -11.67
CA GLN A 13 0.03 -8.19 -11.15
C GLN A 13 -0.80 -9.22 -11.93
N ASP A 14 -2.06 -8.89 -12.25
CA ASP A 14 -2.94 -9.77 -13.04
C ASP A 14 -2.35 -10.02 -14.43
N ARG A 15 -1.84 -8.97 -15.10
CA ARG A 15 -1.15 -9.11 -16.38
C ARG A 15 0.12 -9.94 -16.30
N LEU A 16 0.85 -9.86 -15.18
CA LEU A 16 2.05 -10.65 -14.97
C LEU A 16 1.71 -12.13 -14.76
N LEU A 17 0.62 -12.44 -14.04
CA LEU A 17 0.08 -13.79 -13.91
C LEU A 17 -0.37 -14.36 -15.27
N GLU A 18 -1.03 -13.56 -16.10
CA GLU A 18 -1.43 -13.96 -17.46
C GLU A 18 -0.23 -14.27 -18.38
N GLN A 19 0.89 -13.56 -18.23
CA GLN A 19 2.10 -13.77 -19.04
C GLN A 19 3.05 -14.85 -18.50
N ASN A 20 2.84 -15.31 -17.27
CA ASN A 20 3.74 -16.22 -16.56
C ASN A 20 3.76 -17.65 -17.10
N GLU A 21 2.88 -18.01 -18.05
CA GLU A 21 2.83 -19.39 -18.53
C GLU A 21 4.02 -19.82 -19.39
N ARG A 22 4.93 -18.94 -19.89
CA ARG A 22 6.11 -19.43 -20.66
C ARG A 22 7.30 -18.52 -21.01
N TYR A 23 7.41 -17.23 -20.65
CA TYR A 23 8.44 -16.39 -21.28
C TYR A 23 9.13 -15.33 -20.41
N ASP A 24 10.45 -15.46 -20.22
CA ASP A 24 11.39 -14.39 -19.84
C ASP A 24 11.66 -13.48 -21.06
N THR A 25 10.64 -12.75 -21.47
CA THR A 25 10.71 -11.80 -22.60
C THR A 25 11.06 -10.39 -22.12
N PRO A 26 11.63 -9.53 -22.99
CA PRO A 26 11.84 -8.11 -22.67
C PRO A 26 10.57 -7.41 -22.16
N GLU A 27 9.40 -7.79 -22.68
CA GLU A 27 8.09 -7.28 -22.27
C GLU A 27 7.74 -7.69 -20.84
N PHE A 28 8.02 -8.94 -20.45
CA PHE A 28 7.84 -9.43 -19.10
C PHE A 28 8.73 -8.68 -18.10
N ARG A 29 10.02 -8.48 -18.43
CA ARG A 29 10.96 -7.71 -17.60
C ARG A 29 10.55 -6.24 -17.46
N ALA A 30 10.01 -5.65 -18.53
CA ALA A 30 9.51 -4.27 -18.48
C ALA A 30 8.25 -4.16 -17.60
N LEU A 31 7.38 -5.18 -17.62
CA LEU A 31 6.20 -5.26 -16.75
C LEU A 31 6.61 -5.42 -15.29
N ASP A 32 7.56 -6.31 -14.99
CA ASP A 32 8.10 -6.56 -13.66
C ASP A 32 8.81 -5.32 -13.06
N ALA A 33 9.62 -4.62 -13.87
CA ALA A 33 10.23 -3.36 -13.46
C ALA A 33 9.17 -2.30 -13.12
N ARG A 34 8.11 -2.21 -13.92
CA ARG A 34 7.02 -1.26 -13.68
C ARG A 34 6.22 -1.59 -12.42
N ILE A 35 6.01 -2.87 -12.12
CA ILE A 35 5.39 -3.33 -10.87
C ILE A 35 6.26 -2.92 -9.68
N THR A 36 7.57 -3.13 -9.79
CA THR A 36 8.55 -2.75 -8.76
C THR A 36 8.53 -1.24 -8.49
N ASP A 37 8.51 -0.41 -9.54
CA ASP A 37 8.47 1.05 -9.40
C ASP A 37 7.20 1.57 -8.74
N VAL A 38 6.03 1.01 -9.12
CA VAL A 38 4.74 1.35 -8.51
C VAL A 38 4.70 0.90 -7.05
N PHE A 39 5.19 -0.31 -6.76
CA PHE A 39 5.30 -0.81 -5.39
C PHE A 39 6.17 0.09 -4.52
N GLU A 40 7.38 0.45 -4.97
CA GLU A 40 8.27 1.34 -4.23
C GLU A 40 7.64 2.71 -3.97
N SER A 41 6.88 3.23 -4.95
CA SER A 41 6.15 4.48 -4.80
C SER A 41 5.09 4.39 -3.70
N ILE A 42 4.30 3.30 -3.67
CA ILE A 42 3.33 3.05 -2.59
C ILE A 42 4.05 2.81 -1.26
N TYR A 43 5.13 2.03 -1.26
CA TYR A 43 5.89 1.70 -0.06
C TYR A 43 6.44 2.94 0.65
N ARG A 44 6.89 3.95 -0.10
CA ARG A 44 7.43 5.21 0.44
C ARG A 44 6.35 6.25 0.75
N TYR A 45 5.14 6.09 0.23
CA TYR A 45 4.05 7.05 0.43
C TYR A 45 3.62 7.12 1.91
N SER A 46 3.37 8.32 2.42
CA SER A 46 2.76 8.50 3.74
C SER A 46 1.28 8.85 3.53
N PRO A 47 0.35 8.10 4.14
CA PRO A 47 -1.08 8.30 3.92
C PRO A 47 -1.52 9.69 4.39
N ALA A 48 -2.28 10.40 3.56
CA ALA A 48 -2.84 11.71 3.93
C ALA A 48 -4.18 11.58 4.68
N SER A 49 -4.80 10.40 4.65
CA SER A 49 -6.07 10.12 5.30
C SER A 49 -6.13 8.70 5.88
N VAL A 50 -7.08 8.47 6.79
CA VAL A 50 -7.38 7.14 7.36
C VAL A 50 -7.70 6.15 6.25
N ALA A 51 -8.57 6.52 5.30
CA ALA A 51 -8.95 5.66 4.17
C ALA A 51 -7.76 5.27 3.29
N GLU A 52 -6.84 6.20 3.01
CA GLU A 52 -5.63 5.89 2.25
C GLU A 52 -4.71 4.94 3.02
N GLY A 53 -4.56 5.13 4.34
CA GLY A 53 -3.75 4.24 5.16
C GLY A 53 -4.35 2.85 5.31
N GLU A 54 -5.67 2.72 5.44
CA GLU A 54 -6.37 1.43 5.44
C GLU A 54 -6.19 0.69 4.11
N ALA A 55 -6.32 1.38 2.98
CA ALA A 55 -6.09 0.78 1.66
C ALA A 55 -4.64 0.26 1.50
N MET A 56 -3.65 1.00 1.98
CA MET A 56 -2.24 0.57 1.94
C MET A 56 -1.98 -0.62 2.87
N ILE A 57 -2.57 -0.63 4.08
CA ILE A 57 -2.46 -1.75 5.02
C ILE A 57 -3.07 -3.00 4.40
N GLY A 58 -4.26 -2.90 3.80
CA GLY A 58 -4.91 -4.01 3.10
C GLY A 58 -4.02 -4.58 2.01
N LEU A 59 -3.48 -3.73 1.13
CA LEU A 59 -2.55 -4.16 0.08
C LEU A 59 -1.34 -4.92 0.64
N PHE A 60 -0.68 -4.40 1.68
CA PHE A 60 0.51 -5.07 2.22
C PHE A 60 0.19 -6.39 2.94
N LEU A 61 -0.98 -6.50 3.57
CA LEU A 61 -1.44 -7.76 4.15
C LEU A 61 -1.76 -8.80 3.07
N ASP A 62 -2.40 -8.39 1.97
CA ASP A 62 -2.65 -9.24 0.80
C ASP A 62 -1.31 -9.79 0.27
N MET A 63 -0.30 -8.92 0.12
CA MET A 63 1.04 -9.34 -0.33
C MET A 63 1.73 -10.29 0.64
N ILE A 64 1.67 -10.02 1.96
CA ILE A 64 2.24 -10.93 2.98
C ILE A 64 1.61 -12.33 2.88
N SER A 65 0.31 -12.42 2.61
CA SER A 65 -0.39 -13.70 2.48
C SER A 65 0.03 -14.53 1.27
N GLN A 66 0.62 -13.88 0.25
CA GLN A 66 1.00 -14.49 -1.03
C GLN A 66 2.51 -14.73 -1.16
N THR A 67 3.33 -14.25 -0.21
CA THR A 67 4.80 -14.20 -0.34
C THR A 67 5.52 -15.08 0.70
N SER A 68 6.70 -15.60 0.37
CA SER A 68 7.51 -16.45 1.25
C SER A 68 8.05 -15.69 2.49
N GLU A 69 8.29 -16.40 3.60
CA GLU A 69 8.63 -15.82 4.93
C GLU A 69 9.75 -14.77 4.93
N ALA A 70 10.74 -14.90 4.05
CA ALA A 70 11.92 -14.02 4.02
C ALA A 70 11.57 -12.55 3.65
N GLU A 71 10.60 -12.35 2.76
CA GLU A 71 10.19 -11.03 2.28
C GLU A 71 9.14 -10.37 3.18
N ASN A 72 8.41 -11.17 3.96
CA ASN A 72 7.32 -10.71 4.82
C ASN A 72 7.79 -9.82 5.98
N SER A 73 9.02 -9.98 6.46
CA SER A 73 9.57 -9.20 7.58
C SER A 73 9.53 -7.67 7.35
N ARG A 74 9.86 -7.23 6.13
CA ARG A 74 9.86 -5.80 5.74
C ARG A 74 8.45 -5.25 5.55
N LEU A 75 7.54 -6.06 5.03
CA LEU A 75 6.12 -5.71 4.86
C LEU A 75 5.42 -5.60 6.21
N ILE A 76 5.67 -6.53 7.13
CA ILE A 76 5.12 -6.51 8.50
C ILE A 76 5.58 -5.25 9.25
N ALA A 77 6.87 -4.90 9.14
CA ALA A 77 7.39 -3.67 9.73
C ALA A 77 6.70 -2.43 9.17
N ARG A 78 6.42 -2.42 7.86
CA ARG A 78 5.72 -1.32 7.20
C ARG A 78 4.26 -1.20 7.64
N VAL A 79 3.55 -2.33 7.72
CA VAL A 79 2.16 -2.37 8.23
C VAL A 79 2.09 -1.79 9.64
N ARG A 80 2.97 -2.22 10.56
CA ARG A 80 3.01 -1.69 11.93
C ARG A 80 3.18 -0.17 11.98
N ARG A 81 4.06 0.36 11.12
CA ARG A 81 4.27 1.80 11.01
C ARG A 81 3.02 2.52 10.48
N LEU A 82 2.39 1.98 9.43
CA LEU A 82 1.17 2.55 8.86
C LEU A 82 0.01 2.52 9.84
N THR A 83 -0.16 1.45 10.61
CA THR A 83 -1.19 1.39 11.67
C THR A 83 -0.99 2.52 12.68
N SER A 84 0.23 2.79 13.12
CA SER A 84 0.53 3.92 14.01
C SER A 84 0.25 5.28 13.36
N GLU A 85 0.60 5.46 12.08
CA GLU A 85 0.32 6.68 11.31
C GLU A 85 -1.19 6.91 11.15
N VAL A 86 -1.96 5.85 10.85
CA VAL A 86 -3.42 5.89 10.72
C VAL A 86 -4.10 6.20 12.05
N VAL A 87 -3.67 5.58 13.15
CA VAL A 87 -4.19 5.88 14.49
C VAL A 87 -3.95 7.35 14.84
N ALA A 88 -2.76 7.88 14.55
CA ALA A 88 -2.45 9.29 14.77
C ALA A 88 -3.30 10.23 13.90
N LEU A 89 -3.59 9.84 12.65
CA LEU A 89 -4.48 10.59 11.76
C LEU A 89 -5.93 10.59 12.26
N ALA A 90 -6.44 9.43 12.68
CA ALA A 90 -7.78 9.30 13.23
C ALA A 90 -7.96 10.15 14.50
N GLN A 91 -6.96 10.16 15.39
CA GLN A 91 -6.97 10.99 16.60
C GLN A 91 -6.95 12.49 16.29
N LYS A 92 -6.22 12.92 15.26
CA LYS A 92 -6.23 14.32 14.80
C LYS A 92 -7.59 14.73 14.23
N GLN A 93 -8.27 13.81 13.55
CA GLN A 93 -9.61 14.05 13.01
C GLN A 93 -10.71 13.98 14.09
N SER A 94 -10.47 13.25 15.19
CA SER A 94 -11.42 13.10 16.29
C SER A 94 -11.35 14.20 17.35
N VAL A 95 -10.61 15.30 17.14
CA VAL A 95 -10.63 16.43 18.08
C VAL A 95 -11.93 17.22 17.88
N PRO A 96 -12.89 17.21 18.83
CA PRO A 96 -13.90 18.24 18.85
C PRO A 96 -13.20 19.51 19.32
N LEU A 97 -13.14 20.53 18.46
CA LEU A 97 -12.86 21.90 18.87
C LEU A 97 -14.05 22.42 19.72
N CYS A 98 -14.20 21.91 20.94
CA CYS A 98 -14.99 22.56 21.97
C CYS A 98 -14.09 23.57 22.72
N TYR A 99 -13.66 24.62 22.02
CA TYR A 99 -13.37 25.90 22.65
C TYR A 99 -14.50 26.85 22.24
N GLY A 100 -15.67 26.63 22.85
CA GLY A 100 -16.81 27.54 22.80
C GLY A 100 -16.89 28.28 24.14
N ALA A 101 -16.84 29.60 24.07
CA ALA A 101 -16.85 30.55 25.16
C ALA A 101 -18.19 30.61 25.93
N GLY A 102 -18.12 31.10 27.18
CA GLY A 102 -19.26 31.50 28.05
C GLY A 102 -19.69 30.37 28.99
N ILE A 103 -19.67 30.52 30.32
CA ILE A 103 -20.01 31.68 31.16
C ILE A 103 -19.10 31.72 32.39
#